data_AF-A0A920BLK8-F1
#
_entry.id   AF-A0A920BLK8-F1
#
_cell.length_a   1.000
_cell.length_b   1.000
_cell.length_c   1.000
_cell.angle_alpha   90.00
_cell.angle_beta   90.00
_cell.angle_gamma   90.00
#
_symmetry.space_group_name_H-M   'P 1'
#
loop_
_entity.id
_entity.type
_entity.pdbx_description
1 polymer ?
#
loop_
_entity_poly.entity_id
_entity_poly.type
_entity_poly.pdbx_seq_one_letter_code
_entity_poly.pdbx_strand_id
1 'polypeptide(L)'
;MSETITIPRPDDWHVHLREGDMLQAVIGYTSRRFRYAMVMPNLSTPVATTEQAAMYLEQIREVTPPDSPDFRPLMTLYCSDQLEIDDLSHGHSEGIVKAVKYYPAGATTNSQSGGSAMLNYNHIFEAMEEKRIPLLVHAESTDDNVDIFDREAAFLERELSLVCERFPELKVTVEHISTSDGIDFVKRTHKLVVRSPHITYRETGQT
;
A
#
# COMPACT_ATOMS: atom_id res chain seq x y z
N MET A 1 -21.43 -32.53 -10.89
CA MET A 1 -21.71 -31.56 -9.81
C MET A 1 -20.44 -30.75 -9.62
N SER A 2 -20.51 -29.42 -9.60
CA SER A 2 -19.33 -28.60 -9.30
C SER A 2 -19.00 -28.74 -7.82
N GLU A 3 -17.73 -28.87 -7.49
CA GLU A 3 -17.28 -28.78 -6.10
C GLU A 3 -17.49 -27.36 -5.59
N THR A 4 -17.98 -27.23 -4.36
CA THR A 4 -18.23 -25.95 -3.69
C THR A 4 -17.30 -25.81 -2.50
N ILE A 5 -16.58 -24.69 -2.42
CA ILE A 5 -15.74 -24.33 -1.28
C ILE A 5 -16.35 -23.10 -0.60
N THR A 6 -16.55 -23.18 0.71
CA THR A 6 -17.01 -22.07 1.54
C THR A 6 -15.84 -21.52 2.34
N ILE A 7 -15.58 -20.21 2.23
CA ILE A 7 -14.56 -19.50 2.98
C ILE A 7 -15.16 -18.35 3.78
N PRO A 8 -14.54 -17.89 4.88
CA PRO A 8 -14.86 -16.59 5.47
C PRO A 8 -14.77 -15.49 4.41
N ARG A 9 -15.59 -14.44 4.54
CA ARG A 9 -15.52 -13.28 3.63
C ARG A 9 -14.09 -12.71 3.67
N PRO A 10 -13.40 -12.63 2.52
CA PRO A 10 -12.01 -12.19 2.48
C PRO A 10 -11.88 -10.67 2.61
N ASP A 11 -10.64 -10.21 2.67
CA ASP A 11 -10.25 -8.80 2.65
C ASP A 11 -9.29 -8.54 1.49
N ASP A 12 -9.31 -7.32 0.96
CA ASP A 12 -8.40 -6.86 -0.08
C ASP A 12 -7.37 -5.89 0.53
N TRP A 13 -6.13 -6.33 0.70
CA TRP A 13 -5.10 -5.52 1.36
C TRP A 13 -4.40 -4.51 0.43
N HIS A 14 -4.83 -4.38 -0.83
CA HIS A 14 -4.34 -3.35 -1.75
C HIS A 14 -5.32 -3.11 -2.91
N VAL A 15 -6.07 -2.02 -2.86
CA VAL A 15 -7.00 -1.64 -3.93
C VAL A 15 -6.83 -0.19 -4.38
N HIS A 16 -6.98 0.04 -5.69
CA HIS A 16 -7.11 1.37 -6.26
C HIS A 16 -8.56 1.59 -6.70
N LEU A 17 -9.30 2.42 -5.97
CA LEU A 17 -10.71 2.70 -6.28
C LEU A 17 -10.90 3.92 -7.20
N ARG A 18 -9.85 4.74 -7.39
CA ARG A 18 -9.88 5.96 -8.22
C ARG A 18 -10.96 6.95 -7.74
N GLU A 19 -11.39 7.85 -8.60
CA GLU A 19 -12.31 8.95 -8.27
C GLU A 19 -13.38 9.13 -9.36
N GLY A 20 -14.45 9.87 -9.04
CA GLY A 20 -15.53 10.21 -9.97
C GLY A 20 -16.22 8.99 -10.60
N ASP A 21 -16.45 9.05 -11.91
CA ASP A 21 -17.13 7.98 -12.67
C ASP A 21 -16.40 6.63 -12.57
N MET A 22 -15.07 6.66 -12.47
CA MET A 22 -14.29 5.43 -12.34
C MET A 22 -14.54 4.77 -10.98
N LEU A 23 -14.60 5.55 -9.90
CA LEU A 23 -14.96 5.02 -8.58
C LEU A 23 -16.33 4.34 -8.61
N GLN A 24 -17.33 4.99 -9.20
CA GLN A 24 -18.68 4.40 -9.34
C GLN A 24 -18.67 3.10 -10.16
N ALA A 25 -17.85 3.05 -11.22
CA ALA A 25 -17.75 1.88 -12.08
C ALA A 25 -17.08 0.67 -11.37
N VAL A 26 -16.08 0.90 -10.52
CA VAL A 26 -15.25 -0.19 -9.97
C VAL A 26 -15.66 -0.64 -8.56
N ILE A 27 -16.24 0.25 -7.73
CA ILE A 27 -16.45 0.00 -6.30
C ILE A 27 -17.26 -1.28 -6.02
N GLY A 28 -18.29 -1.55 -6.83
CA GLY A 28 -19.17 -2.70 -6.66
C GLY A 28 -18.50 -4.06 -6.93
N TYR A 29 -17.33 -4.10 -7.57
CA TYR A 29 -16.56 -5.33 -7.74
C TYR A 29 -15.83 -5.72 -6.45
N THR A 30 -15.32 -4.73 -5.73
CA THR A 30 -14.62 -4.90 -4.45
C THR A 30 -15.62 -5.06 -3.31
N SER A 31 -16.57 -4.14 -3.16
CA SER A 31 -17.45 -4.05 -1.97
C SER A 31 -18.33 -5.28 -1.74
N ARG A 32 -18.75 -5.95 -2.81
CA ARG A 32 -19.60 -7.15 -2.74
C ARG A 32 -18.84 -8.41 -2.31
N ARG A 33 -17.52 -8.43 -2.51
CA ARG A 33 -16.67 -9.61 -2.30
C ARG A 33 -15.86 -9.53 -1.01
N PHE A 34 -15.37 -8.34 -0.69
CA PHE A 34 -14.45 -8.13 0.43
C PHE A 34 -15.14 -7.42 1.59
N ARG A 35 -14.73 -7.73 2.82
CA ARG A 35 -15.20 -7.01 4.01
C ARG A 35 -14.38 -5.76 4.24
N TYR A 36 -13.05 -5.88 4.26
CA TYR A 36 -12.12 -4.77 4.36
C TYR A 36 -11.38 -4.56 3.03
N ALA A 37 -11.07 -3.31 2.71
CA ALA A 37 -10.23 -2.97 1.56
C ALA A 37 -9.24 -1.85 1.89
N MET A 38 -7.94 -2.10 1.77
CA MET A 38 -6.90 -1.08 1.96
C MET A 38 -6.80 -0.20 0.71
N VAL A 39 -7.30 1.02 0.82
CA VAL A 39 -7.42 1.95 -0.30
C VAL A 39 -6.12 2.72 -0.47
N MET A 40 -5.51 2.59 -1.65
CA MET A 40 -4.26 3.26 -2.00
C MET A 40 -4.47 4.76 -2.29
N PRO A 41 -3.51 5.63 -1.93
CA PRO A 41 -3.73 7.09 -1.86
C PRO A 41 -3.27 7.86 -3.11
N ASN A 42 -2.86 7.18 -4.18
CA ASN A 42 -2.30 7.77 -5.41
C ASN A 42 -3.39 8.17 -6.42
N LEU A 43 -4.33 9.01 -5.98
CA LEU A 43 -5.25 9.73 -6.87
C LEU A 43 -4.48 10.77 -7.72
N SER A 44 -5.14 11.51 -8.61
CA SER A 44 -4.42 12.54 -9.40
C SER A 44 -3.82 13.62 -8.50
N THR A 45 -4.52 13.95 -7.41
CA THR A 45 -3.97 14.66 -6.26
C THR A 45 -3.79 13.64 -5.14
N PRO A 46 -2.56 13.34 -4.70
CA PRO A 46 -2.33 12.37 -3.65
C PRO A 46 -3.10 12.69 -2.36
N VAL A 47 -3.64 11.66 -1.72
CA VAL A 47 -4.25 11.78 -0.39
C VAL A 47 -3.13 11.84 0.64
N ALA A 48 -2.79 13.04 1.11
CA ALA A 48 -1.63 13.30 1.98
C ALA A 48 -2.03 13.75 3.40
N THR A 49 -3.28 14.15 3.64
CA THR A 49 -3.78 14.57 4.97
C THR A 49 -4.95 13.73 5.46
N THR A 50 -5.18 13.72 6.78
CA THR A 50 -6.34 13.07 7.40
C THR A 50 -7.66 13.60 6.87
N GLU A 51 -7.76 14.92 6.64
CA GLU A 51 -8.96 15.54 6.07
C GLU A 51 -9.26 14.99 4.67
N GLN A 52 -8.25 14.92 3.80
CA GLN A 52 -8.40 14.34 2.46
C GLN A 52 -8.82 12.87 2.53
N ALA A 53 -8.24 12.09 3.44
CA ALA A 53 -8.61 10.69 3.64
C ALA A 53 -10.06 10.54 4.12
N ALA A 54 -10.52 11.40 5.03
CA ALA A 54 -11.90 11.41 5.51
C ALA A 54 -12.88 11.79 4.39
N MET A 55 -12.57 12.83 3.61
CA MET A 55 -13.39 13.23 2.46
C MET A 55 -13.49 12.10 1.44
N TYR A 56 -12.38 11.45 1.11
CA TYR A 56 -12.38 10.34 0.15
C TYR A 56 -13.13 9.12 0.68
N LEU A 57 -13.03 8.83 1.99
CA LEU A 57 -13.82 7.78 2.62
C LEU A 57 -15.33 8.01 2.49
N GLU A 58 -15.79 9.24 2.71
CA GLU A 58 -17.20 9.59 2.53
C GLU A 58 -17.64 9.44 1.07
N GLN A 59 -16.83 9.91 0.11
CA GLN A 59 -17.12 9.71 -1.32
C GLN A 59 -17.24 8.22 -1.69
N ILE A 60 -16.36 7.36 -1.16
CA ILE A 60 -16.44 5.91 -1.36
C ILE A 60 -17.74 5.35 -0.76
N ARG A 61 -18.12 5.79 0.45
CA ARG A 61 -19.33 5.34 1.13
C ARG A 61 -20.59 5.74 0.38
N GLU A 62 -20.67 6.97 -0.13
CA GLU A 62 -21.81 7.49 -0.87
C GLU A 62 -22.14 6.65 -2.12
N VAL A 63 -21.11 6.15 -2.80
CA VAL A 63 -21.27 5.36 -4.04
C VAL A 63 -21.16 3.86 -3.82
N THR A 64 -20.93 3.41 -2.58
CA THR A 64 -20.89 1.98 -2.25
C THR A 64 -22.30 1.39 -2.42
N PRO A 65 -22.46 0.31 -3.21
CA PRO A 65 -23.76 -0.32 -3.41
C PRO A 65 -24.44 -0.76 -2.10
N PRO A 66 -25.77 -0.58 -1.98
CA PRO A 66 -26.50 -0.92 -0.74
C PRO A 66 -26.51 -2.42 -0.42
N ASP A 67 -26.18 -3.28 -1.39
CA ASP A 67 -25.99 -4.72 -1.20
C ASP A 67 -24.63 -5.09 -0.58
N SER A 68 -23.82 -4.08 -0.21
CA SER A 68 -22.51 -4.22 0.43
C SER A 68 -22.44 -3.58 1.83
N PRO A 69 -23.40 -3.84 2.75
CA PRO A 69 -23.55 -3.07 4.00
C PRO A 69 -22.39 -3.25 5.00
N ASP A 70 -21.59 -4.31 4.86
CA ASP A 70 -20.46 -4.60 5.75
C ASP A 70 -19.11 -4.13 5.21
N PHE A 71 -19.09 -3.52 4.01
CA PHE A 71 -17.84 -3.09 3.37
C PHE A 71 -17.20 -1.93 4.14
N ARG A 72 -15.90 -2.07 4.42
CA ARG A 72 -15.11 -1.15 5.26
C ARG A 72 -13.83 -0.76 4.54
N PRO A 73 -13.83 0.36 3.80
CA PRO A 73 -12.61 0.94 3.26
C PRO A 73 -11.66 1.32 4.41
N LEU A 74 -10.37 1.00 4.23
CA LEU A 74 -9.28 1.31 5.15
C LEU A 74 -8.40 2.34 4.44
N MET A 75 -8.42 3.59 4.91
CA MET A 75 -7.72 4.67 4.21
C MET A 75 -6.24 4.67 4.54
N THR A 76 -5.44 5.09 3.56
CA THR A 76 -4.00 5.28 3.71
C THR A 76 -3.61 6.69 3.31
N LEU A 77 -2.45 7.16 3.77
CA LEU A 77 -1.86 8.42 3.31
C LEU A 77 -0.67 8.16 2.40
N TYR A 78 -0.47 9.04 1.43
CA TYR A 78 0.67 9.01 0.51
C TYR A 78 1.91 9.54 1.23
N CYS A 79 3.00 8.77 1.23
CA CYS A 79 4.28 9.21 1.78
C CYS A 79 4.90 10.30 0.91
N SER A 80 4.95 11.53 1.41
CA SER A 80 5.52 12.70 0.72
C SER A 80 5.99 13.73 1.75
N ASP A 81 6.69 14.77 1.28
CA ASP A 81 7.16 15.88 2.13
C ASP A 81 6.01 16.72 2.73
N GLN A 82 4.78 16.55 2.24
CA GLN A 82 3.59 17.23 2.76
C GLN A 82 2.98 16.53 3.98
N LEU A 83 3.44 15.32 4.30
CA LEU A 83 2.89 14.55 5.41
C LEU A 83 3.35 15.16 6.73
N GLU A 84 2.40 15.71 7.49
CA GLU A 84 2.63 16.25 8.82
C GLU A 84 2.48 15.15 9.88
N ILE A 85 3.48 14.99 10.76
CA ILE A 85 3.49 13.94 11.78
C ILE A 85 2.31 14.07 12.73
N ASP A 86 1.96 15.29 13.14
CA ASP A 86 0.85 15.52 14.08
C ASP A 86 -0.50 15.17 13.44
N ASP A 87 -0.71 15.53 12.17
CA ASP A 87 -1.90 15.12 11.42
C ASP A 87 -1.98 13.60 11.24
N LEU A 88 -0.89 12.96 10.80
CA LEU A 88 -0.82 11.50 10.66
C LEU A 88 -1.14 10.80 11.99
N SER A 89 -0.58 11.30 13.09
CA SER A 89 -0.80 10.76 14.43
C SER A 89 -2.26 10.84 14.83
N HIS A 90 -2.87 12.00 14.60
CA HIS A 90 -4.27 12.25 14.91
C HIS A 90 -5.20 11.38 14.06
N GLY A 91 -5.00 11.34 12.74
CA GLY A 91 -5.77 10.50 11.84
C GLY A 91 -5.66 9.01 12.14
N HIS A 92 -4.49 8.56 12.61
CA HIS A 92 -4.31 7.19 13.07
C HIS A 92 -5.03 6.89 14.39
N SER A 93 -4.95 7.78 15.38
CA SER A 93 -5.62 7.60 16.67
C SER A 93 -7.14 7.61 16.56
N GLU A 94 -7.69 8.44 15.67
CA GLU A 94 -9.13 8.47 15.34
C GLU A 94 -9.56 7.27 14.47
N GLY A 95 -8.60 6.47 13.99
CA GLY A 95 -8.85 5.28 13.20
C GLY A 95 -9.26 5.56 11.75
N ILE A 96 -9.11 6.80 11.27
CA ILE A 96 -9.34 7.19 9.87
C ILE A 96 -8.21 6.63 8.99
N VAL A 97 -6.96 6.84 9.40
CA VAL A 97 -5.76 6.42 8.67
C VAL A 97 -5.22 5.10 9.23
N LYS A 98 -5.03 4.10 8.37
CA LYS A 98 -4.55 2.77 8.76
C LYS A 98 -3.08 2.52 8.48
N ALA A 99 -2.52 3.17 7.46
CA ALA A 99 -1.14 3.03 7.07
C ALA A 99 -0.68 4.20 6.19
N VAL A 100 0.62 4.30 5.97
CA VAL A 100 1.22 5.20 4.98
C VAL A 100 1.75 4.35 3.82
N LYS A 101 1.50 4.77 2.58
CA LYS A 101 1.99 4.10 1.37
C LYS A 101 3.09 4.91 0.72
N TYR A 102 4.27 4.30 0.60
CA TYR A 102 5.41 4.84 -0.13
C TYR A 102 5.40 4.39 -1.60
N TYR A 103 5.67 5.35 -2.47
CA TYR A 103 5.93 5.13 -3.90
C TYR A 103 7.27 5.80 -4.26
N PRO A 104 8.21 5.08 -4.89
CA PRO A 104 9.38 5.69 -5.49
C PRO A 104 8.95 6.65 -6.60
N ALA A 105 9.58 7.82 -6.67
CA ALA A 105 9.22 8.86 -7.63
C ALA A 105 9.27 8.33 -9.08
N GLY A 106 8.12 8.32 -9.76
CA GLY A 106 8.03 7.89 -11.16
C GLY A 106 7.93 6.38 -11.38
N ALA A 107 7.87 5.56 -10.33
CA ALA A 107 7.78 4.09 -10.46
C ALA A 107 6.47 3.61 -11.08
N THR A 108 5.37 4.30 -10.80
CA THR A 108 4.02 3.86 -11.17
C THR A 108 3.07 5.03 -11.42
N THR A 109 1.81 4.73 -11.74
CA THR A 109 0.76 5.74 -11.97
C THR A 109 0.61 6.67 -10.77
N ASN A 110 0.65 7.98 -11.03
CA ASN A 110 0.54 9.06 -10.04
C ASN A 110 1.58 9.01 -8.91
N SER A 111 2.80 8.55 -9.22
CA SER A 111 3.91 8.47 -8.25
C SER A 111 4.87 9.66 -8.31
N GLN A 112 4.58 10.71 -9.09
CA GLN A 112 5.52 11.83 -9.29
C GLN A 112 5.79 12.63 -8.00
N SER A 113 4.87 12.58 -7.04
CA SER A 113 5.01 13.19 -5.71
C SER A 113 5.74 12.29 -4.69
N GLY A 114 6.21 11.12 -5.13
CA GLY A 114 7.08 10.24 -4.33
C GLY A 114 8.49 10.82 -4.18
N GLY A 115 9.29 10.20 -3.32
CA GLY A 115 10.68 10.63 -3.11
C GLY A 115 11.70 9.84 -3.92
N SER A 116 12.91 10.39 -3.99
CA SER A 116 14.05 9.79 -4.69
C SER A 116 14.81 8.74 -3.86
N ALA A 117 14.77 8.83 -2.52
CA ALA A 117 15.38 7.87 -1.60
C ALA A 117 14.51 7.73 -0.36
N MET A 118 14.35 6.51 0.17
CA MET A 118 13.47 6.27 1.31
C MET A 118 13.96 7.00 2.57
N LEU A 119 15.28 7.03 2.80
CA LEU A 119 15.85 7.62 4.01
C LEU A 119 15.72 9.14 4.10
N ASN A 120 15.26 9.83 3.05
CA ASN A 120 14.88 11.24 3.15
C ASN A 120 13.66 11.45 4.06
N TYR A 121 12.83 10.41 4.23
CA TYR A 121 11.66 10.40 5.12
C TYR A 121 11.96 9.80 6.50
N ASN A 122 13.24 9.78 6.92
CA ASN A 122 13.65 9.18 8.19
C ASN A 122 12.83 9.68 9.40
N HIS A 123 12.55 10.99 9.46
CA HIS A 123 11.77 11.60 10.53
C HIS A 123 10.30 11.12 10.54
N ILE A 124 9.72 10.85 9.37
CA ILE A 124 8.38 10.28 9.24
C ILE A 124 8.39 8.83 9.73
N PHE A 125 9.37 8.04 9.29
CA PHE A 125 9.48 6.62 9.66
C PHE A 125 9.76 6.42 11.15
N GLU A 126 10.56 7.30 11.76
CA GLU A 126 10.77 7.34 13.22
C GLU A 126 9.45 7.56 13.97
N ALA A 127 8.66 8.55 13.56
CA ALA A 127 7.34 8.81 14.16
C ALA A 127 6.35 7.66 13.93
N MET A 128 6.38 7.04 12.74
CA MET A 128 5.55 5.88 12.42
C MET A 128 5.92 4.67 13.28
N GLU A 129 7.21 4.42 13.52
CA GLU A 129 7.68 3.36 14.41
C GLU A 129 7.19 3.59 15.85
N GLU A 130 7.41 4.79 16.40
CA GLU A 130 6.96 5.18 17.75
C GLU A 130 5.45 4.97 17.93
N LYS A 131 4.67 5.40 16.93
CA LYS A 131 3.20 5.36 16.95
C LYS A 131 2.62 4.06 16.41
N ARG A 132 3.47 3.11 16.01
CA ARG A 132 3.12 1.81 15.43
C ARG A 132 2.23 1.89 14.18
N ILE A 133 2.45 2.91 13.36
CA ILE A 133 1.77 3.12 12.08
C ILE A 133 2.46 2.30 10.99
N PRO A 134 1.76 1.38 10.31
CA PRO A 134 2.36 0.55 9.27
C PRO A 134 2.80 1.36 8.03
N LEU A 135 3.91 0.93 7.45
CA LEU A 135 4.41 1.38 6.14
C LEU A 135 4.09 0.33 5.08
N LEU A 136 3.46 0.75 3.99
CA LEU A 136 3.25 -0.06 2.78
C LEU A 136 4.23 0.44 1.71
N VAL A 137 4.91 -0.46 1.00
CA VAL A 137 6.02 -0.08 0.10
C VAL A 137 5.80 -0.65 -1.29
N HIS A 138 5.71 0.23 -2.29
CA HIS A 138 5.91 -0.15 -3.70
C HIS A 138 7.42 -0.33 -3.94
N ALA A 139 7.90 -1.56 -3.95
CA ALA A 139 9.33 -1.85 -3.97
C ALA A 139 9.88 -2.04 -5.40
N GLU A 140 9.99 -0.96 -6.18
CA GLU A 140 10.59 -1.00 -7.52
C GLU A 140 11.49 0.21 -7.76
N SER A 141 12.75 -0.02 -8.13
CA SER A 141 13.69 1.05 -8.47
C SER A 141 13.26 1.80 -9.73
N THR A 142 13.55 3.10 -9.77
CA THR A 142 13.34 3.96 -10.94
C THR A 142 14.65 4.40 -11.60
N ASP A 143 15.78 3.80 -11.21
CA ASP A 143 17.07 4.02 -11.85
C ASP A 143 17.05 3.49 -13.29
N ASP A 144 17.32 4.37 -14.26
CA ASP A 144 17.36 4.04 -15.68
C ASP A 144 18.50 3.06 -16.03
N ASN A 145 19.47 2.89 -15.14
CA ASN A 145 20.56 1.92 -15.31
C ASN A 145 20.23 0.53 -14.76
N VAL A 146 19.07 0.35 -14.13
CA VAL A 146 18.60 -0.96 -13.61
C VAL A 146 17.59 -1.54 -14.58
N ASP A 147 17.86 -2.77 -15.03
CA ASP A 147 16.93 -3.52 -15.88
C ASP A 147 15.57 -3.66 -15.21
N ILE A 148 14.49 -3.58 -16.00
CA ILE A 148 13.13 -3.60 -15.47
C ILE A 148 12.84 -4.83 -14.60
N PHE A 149 13.44 -5.98 -14.90
CA PHE A 149 13.27 -7.22 -14.14
C PHE A 149 14.07 -7.24 -12.83
N ASP A 150 15.09 -6.40 -12.70
CA ASP A 150 15.95 -6.30 -11.51
C ASP A 150 15.54 -5.15 -10.57
N ARG A 151 14.56 -4.32 -10.97
CA ARG A 151 14.13 -3.14 -10.21
C ARG A 151 13.65 -3.46 -8.80
N GLU A 152 12.93 -4.57 -8.61
CA GLU A 152 12.45 -4.99 -7.30
C GLU A 152 13.62 -5.40 -6.39
N ALA A 153 14.49 -6.30 -6.86
CA ALA A 153 15.65 -6.75 -6.11
C ALA A 153 16.59 -5.58 -5.73
N ALA A 154 16.86 -4.68 -6.68
CA ALA A 154 17.68 -3.50 -6.46
C ALA A 154 17.07 -2.57 -5.40
N PHE A 155 15.76 -2.34 -5.42
CA PHE A 155 15.09 -1.50 -4.43
C PHE A 155 15.15 -2.11 -3.03
N LEU A 156 14.87 -3.41 -2.93
CA LEU A 156 14.90 -4.13 -1.65
C LEU A 156 16.30 -4.10 -1.01
N GLU A 157 17.34 -4.30 -1.82
CA GLU A 157 18.72 -4.31 -1.35
C GLU A 157 19.24 -2.91 -1.01
N ARG A 158 18.95 -1.90 -1.84
CA ARG A 158 19.60 -0.58 -1.75
C ARG A 158 18.81 0.44 -0.91
N GLU A 159 17.50 0.28 -0.82
CA GLU A 159 16.62 1.23 -0.13
C GLU A 159 15.94 0.59 1.09
N LEU A 160 15.15 -0.46 0.88
CA LEU A 160 14.28 -0.98 1.94
C LEU A 160 15.06 -1.65 3.08
N SER A 161 16.15 -2.35 2.76
CA SER A 161 17.06 -2.95 3.75
C SER A 161 17.51 -1.93 4.80
N LEU A 162 17.95 -0.74 4.34
CA LEU A 162 18.47 0.33 5.19
C LEU A 162 17.38 0.90 6.11
N VAL A 163 16.14 1.00 5.61
CA VAL A 163 14.98 1.41 6.43
C VAL A 163 14.70 0.36 7.51
N CYS A 164 14.67 -0.92 7.15
CA CYS A 164 14.43 -2.00 8.11
C CYS A 164 15.55 -2.14 9.16
N GLU A 165 16.81 -1.86 8.79
CA GLU A 165 17.94 -1.84 9.73
C GLU A 165 17.86 -0.66 10.70
N ARG A 166 17.41 0.50 10.21
CA ARG A 166 17.32 1.73 11.02
C ARG A 166 16.10 1.78 11.92
N PHE A 167 14.98 1.21 11.47
CA PHE A 167 13.68 1.20 12.17
C PHE A 167 13.19 -0.24 12.36
N PRO A 168 13.83 -1.00 13.27
CA PRO A 168 13.58 -2.44 13.42
C PRO A 168 12.17 -2.79 13.92
N GLU A 169 11.49 -1.86 14.59
CA GLU A 169 10.14 -2.02 15.13
C GLU A 169 9.05 -1.48 14.18
N LEU A 170 9.44 -0.83 13.08
CA LEU A 170 8.50 -0.38 12.04
C LEU A 170 7.89 -1.60 11.32
N LYS A 171 6.56 -1.65 11.27
CA LYS A 171 5.84 -2.66 10.49
C LYS A 171 5.85 -2.28 9.02
N VAL A 172 6.35 -3.18 8.19
CA VAL A 172 6.50 -2.94 6.75
C VAL A 172 5.78 -4.03 5.95
N THR A 173 4.96 -3.61 4.99
CA THR A 173 4.45 -4.51 3.95
C THR A 173 5.17 -4.20 2.64
N VAL A 174 5.87 -5.19 2.11
CA VAL A 174 6.36 -5.15 0.72
C VAL A 174 5.21 -5.51 -0.18
N GLU A 175 4.69 -4.52 -0.90
CA GLU A 175 3.52 -4.70 -1.73
C GLU A 175 3.86 -5.48 -3.00
N HIS A 176 2.92 -6.32 -3.45
CA HIS A 176 2.90 -6.99 -4.76
C HIS A 176 4.26 -7.54 -5.24
N ILE A 177 4.97 -8.22 -4.33
CA ILE A 177 6.22 -8.93 -4.63
C ILE A 177 6.05 -9.81 -5.86
N SER A 178 6.96 -9.65 -6.81
CA SER A 178 6.94 -10.33 -8.10
C SER A 178 8.13 -11.27 -8.32
N THR A 179 9.16 -11.20 -7.46
CA THR A 179 10.42 -11.96 -7.61
C THR A 179 10.67 -12.95 -6.47
N SER A 180 11.51 -13.95 -6.72
CA SER A 180 12.04 -14.82 -5.64
C SER A 180 12.85 -14.02 -4.63
N ASP A 181 13.60 -13.01 -5.08
CA ASP A 181 14.39 -12.14 -4.21
C ASP A 181 13.52 -11.39 -3.21
N GLY A 182 12.33 -10.92 -3.63
CA GLY A 182 11.35 -10.33 -2.72
C GLY A 182 10.81 -11.31 -1.69
N ILE A 183 10.54 -12.55 -2.10
CA ILE A 183 10.12 -13.61 -1.16
C ILE A 183 11.23 -13.90 -0.15
N ASP A 184 12.47 -14.01 -0.61
CA ASP A 184 13.62 -14.29 0.24
C ASP A 184 13.95 -13.12 1.14
N PHE A 185 13.76 -11.88 0.68
CA PHE A 185 13.82 -10.67 1.49
C PHE A 185 12.81 -10.73 2.65
N VAL A 186 11.53 -11.00 2.38
CA VAL A 186 10.53 -11.08 3.45
C VAL A 186 10.82 -12.21 4.44
N LYS A 187 11.31 -13.37 3.96
CA LYS A 187 11.65 -14.51 4.84
C LYS A 187 12.87 -14.26 5.72
N ARG A 188 13.89 -13.57 5.20
CA ARG A 188 15.16 -13.32 5.89
C ARG A 188 15.09 -12.11 6.82
N THR A 189 14.24 -11.14 6.50
CA THR A 189 14.11 -9.88 7.23
C THR A 189 13.19 -10.04 8.44
N HIS A 190 13.27 -9.08 9.37
CA HIS A 190 12.59 -9.06 10.67
C HIS A 190 11.11 -9.51 10.62
N LYS A 191 10.60 -10.05 11.75
CA LYS A 191 9.22 -10.60 11.87
C LYS A 191 8.10 -9.63 11.50
N LEU A 192 8.40 -8.34 11.40
CA LEU A 192 7.45 -7.26 11.10
C LEU A 192 7.41 -6.87 9.62
N VAL A 193 8.20 -7.53 8.77
CA VAL A 193 8.13 -7.38 7.31
C VAL A 193 7.26 -8.49 6.74
N VAL A 194 6.22 -8.12 6.00
CA VAL A 194 5.28 -9.06 5.37
C VAL A 194 5.06 -8.72 3.89
N ARG A 195 4.42 -9.63 3.14
CA ARG A 195 4.02 -9.41 1.74
C ARG A 195 2.52 -9.33 1.59
N SER A 196 2.03 -8.55 0.64
CA SER A 196 0.64 -8.64 0.19
C SER A 196 0.45 -9.77 -0.84
N PRO A 197 -0.76 -10.35 -0.96
CA PRO A 197 -0.98 -11.63 -1.66
C PRO A 197 -1.09 -11.56 -3.20
N HIS A 198 -0.69 -10.47 -3.87
CA HIS A 198 -1.10 -10.21 -5.27
C HIS A 198 -0.54 -11.16 -6.33
N ILE A 199 0.68 -11.69 -6.18
CA ILE A 199 1.32 -12.54 -7.20
C ILE A 199 1.62 -13.90 -6.57
N THR A 200 0.76 -14.88 -6.86
CA THR A 200 0.92 -16.27 -6.43
C THR A 200 1.20 -17.22 -7.60
N TYR A 201 1.06 -16.76 -8.86
CA TYR A 201 1.26 -17.57 -10.06
C TYR A 201 1.68 -16.72 -11.27
N ARG A 202 2.89 -16.91 -11.77
CA ARG A 202 3.23 -16.73 -13.19
C ARG A 202 3.73 -18.09 -13.67
N GLU A 203 3.03 -18.70 -14.61
CA GLU A 203 3.58 -19.83 -15.38
C GLU A 203 4.88 -19.33 -16.01
N THR A 204 6.01 -19.80 -15.50
CA THR A 204 7.26 -19.72 -16.23
C THR A 204 7.08 -20.64 -17.43
N GLY A 205 6.75 -20.05 -18.58
CA GLY A 205 6.76 -20.75 -19.85
C GLY A 205 8.14 -21.35 -20.05
N GLN A 206 8.23 -22.68 -19.92
CA GLN A 206 9.32 -23.43 -20.53
C GLN A 206 9.20 -23.25 -22.04
N THR A 207 10.24 -22.69 -22.65
CA THR A 207 10.62 -22.99 -24.04
C THR A 207 12.01 -23.56 -24.03
#